data_AF-A0A9P4NVI2-F1
#
_entry.id   AF-A0A9P4NVI2-F1
#
_cell.length_a   1.000
_cell.length_b   1.000
_cell.length_c   1.000
_cell.angle_alpha   90.00
_cell.angle_beta   90.00
_cell.angle_gamma   90.00
#
_symmetry.space_group_name_H-M   'P 1'
#
loop_
_entity.id
_entity.type
_entity.pdbx_description
1 polymer ?
#
loop_
_entity_poly.entity_id
_entity_poly.type
_entity_poly.pdbx_seq_one_letter_code
_entity_poly.pdbx_strand_id
1 'polypeptide(L)'
;MPQKKIQSKYRTPSATSIASGSLLESISTEYNTKEESMIGEASVAPYHQATNGRDGRQIWLYISAAGIAIGLLVTTSIYASEAGFSGGMRFVYSSSSNTIFVLSVLSGITGLLITATIEGSIERLQWLLLVRGDGLNLAKFLSLHAGTGPMGLLTLLFGRGFPVFSSTRAWSAVRLISMVLVPILGILIMSDVNTKMSFHPIRNSQHVMGWGMSPFNGSLAQNVSVITDQLINAVMFLSDPTRSVDDTPGSLAGVPCANGPRKEVDTRCRRTYYLPAGVEHVAAQLDGNPMAAKSDVFLAIGQQGYVLEYEEGERDWVFDEAAECISYGFAFSGFRLCMRNTESNALQARILQCPSEVCANMSCLTNTAWHSNPGWQTSLKASFRNANVAYSRANGTVLSHDFARSKITPARTPAREMLTALHDALGDFSEMSMSSLLAILMDPAQMKIFPFYVYPTYIWGHLNSAATLASQDPAQVYRGAETLQSLLATILYF
;
A
#
# COMPACT_ATOMS: atom_id res chain seq x y z
N MET A 1 22.16 15.65 25.28
CA MET A 1 21.03 16.30 24.58
C MET A 1 19.81 15.40 24.72
N PRO A 2 18.67 15.87 25.26
CA PRO A 2 17.57 14.98 25.60
C PRO A 2 16.71 14.68 24.36
N GLN A 3 16.55 13.40 24.06
CA GLN A 3 15.60 12.90 23.05
C GLN A 3 14.17 13.08 23.56
N LYS A 4 13.40 13.91 22.85
CA LYS A 4 11.95 14.07 23.06
C LYS A 4 11.23 12.84 22.47
N LYS A 5 10.77 11.95 23.35
CA LYS A 5 9.81 10.89 23.03
C LYS A 5 8.52 11.52 22.49
N ILE A 6 8.23 11.31 21.21
CA ILE A 6 6.90 11.55 20.64
C ILE A 6 6.12 10.25 20.81
N GLN A 7 5.25 10.20 21.83
CA GLN A 7 4.23 9.17 21.92
C GLN A 7 3.14 9.47 20.90
N SER A 8 2.98 8.61 19.89
CA SER A 8 1.77 8.62 19.06
C SER A 8 0.63 8.00 19.87
N LYS A 9 -0.23 8.88 20.38
CA LYS A 9 -1.46 8.50 21.07
C LYS A 9 -2.52 8.22 20.00
N TYR A 10 -2.64 6.98 19.58
CA TYR A 10 -3.80 6.53 18.80
C TYR A 10 -5.05 6.69 19.67
N ARG A 11 -5.80 7.75 19.41
CA ARG A 11 -7.11 8.02 20.01
C ARG A 11 -8.14 7.38 19.09
N THR A 12 -8.65 6.22 19.49
CA THR A 12 -9.88 5.66 18.96
C THR A 12 -11.02 6.68 19.13
N PRO A 13 -11.86 6.92 18.11
CA PRO A 13 -13.04 7.75 18.28
C PRO A 13 -14.08 6.97 19.09
N SER A 14 -14.35 7.47 20.29
CA SER A 14 -15.50 7.07 21.10
C SER A 14 -16.79 7.34 20.34
N ALA A 15 -17.69 6.36 20.32
CA ALA A 15 -19.03 6.49 19.81
C ALA A 15 -19.79 7.58 20.57
N THR A 16 -20.08 8.70 19.89
CA THR A 16 -20.98 9.73 20.41
C THR A 16 -22.42 9.39 20.02
N SER A 17 -23.16 8.99 21.05
CA SER A 17 -24.62 8.93 21.13
C SER A 17 -25.30 10.13 20.45
N ILE A 18 -26.08 9.87 19.42
CA ILE A 18 -27.00 10.84 18.81
C ILE A 18 -28.17 11.02 19.78
N ALA A 19 -28.18 12.14 20.50
CA ALA A 19 -29.34 12.63 21.22
C ALA A 19 -30.33 13.21 20.20
N SER A 20 -31.47 12.55 20.07
CA SER A 20 -32.66 13.01 19.37
C SER A 20 -33.26 14.24 20.07
N GLY A 21 -33.04 15.42 19.50
CA GLY A 21 -33.67 16.68 19.90
C GLY A 21 -34.96 16.91 19.12
N SER A 22 -36.07 16.80 19.84
CA SER A 22 -37.43 17.16 19.46
C SER A 22 -37.57 18.64 19.11
N LEU A 23 -38.12 18.95 17.94
CA LEU A 23 -38.60 20.29 17.59
C LEU A 23 -39.81 20.16 16.66
N LEU A 24 -40.95 19.75 17.24
CA LEU A 24 -42.28 19.91 16.68
C LEU A 24 -43.23 20.18 17.85
N GLU A 25 -43.35 21.45 18.24
CA GLU A 25 -44.48 21.91 19.04
C GLU A 25 -44.73 23.40 18.81
N SER A 26 -46.01 23.76 18.82
CA SER A 26 -46.62 25.09 18.58
C SER A 26 -46.62 25.52 17.10
N ILE A 27 -47.71 25.91 16.46
CA ILE A 27 -48.92 26.58 16.96
C ILE A 27 -50.15 26.08 16.18
N SER A 28 -51.10 25.51 16.91
CA SER A 28 -52.52 25.49 16.57
C SER A 28 -53.17 26.73 17.18
N THR A 29 -54.00 27.45 16.41
CA THR A 29 -55.39 27.86 16.72
C THR A 29 -55.72 29.15 15.97
N GLU A 30 -56.59 29.06 14.96
CA GLU A 30 -57.74 29.98 14.88
C GLU A 30 -58.84 29.31 14.04
N TYR A 31 -59.88 28.89 14.73
CA TYR A 31 -61.19 28.53 14.18
C TYR A 31 -62.05 29.80 14.21
N ASN A 32 -62.65 30.18 13.08
CA ASN A 32 -64.05 30.62 13.09
C ASN A 32 -64.68 30.61 11.69
N THR A 33 -65.63 29.69 11.54
CA THR A 33 -66.99 29.89 11.02
C THR A 33 -67.21 30.85 9.84
N LYS A 34 -67.57 30.26 8.70
CA LYS A 34 -68.82 30.61 8.00
C LYS A 34 -69.27 29.48 7.09
N GLU A 35 -70.35 28.80 7.52
CA GLU A 35 -71.25 28.08 6.61
C GLU A 35 -71.91 29.09 5.68
N GLU A 36 -71.89 28.83 4.38
CA GLU A 36 -73.02 29.13 3.52
C GLU A 36 -73.02 28.17 2.32
N SER A 37 -74.18 27.56 2.14
CA SER A 37 -74.57 26.63 1.10
C SER A 37 -74.36 27.17 -0.31
N MET A 38 -73.94 26.32 -1.26
CA MET A 38 -74.52 26.30 -2.61
C MET A 38 -74.17 24.99 -3.33
N ILE A 39 -75.19 24.17 -3.58
CA ILE A 39 -75.19 23.09 -4.55
C ILE A 39 -75.30 23.76 -5.93
N GLY A 40 -74.26 23.64 -6.75
CA GLY A 40 -74.24 24.11 -8.14
C GLY A 40 -73.64 23.05 -9.05
N GLU A 41 -74.46 22.58 -10.00
CA GLU A 41 -74.05 21.70 -11.10
C GLU A 41 -72.88 22.30 -11.88
N ALA A 42 -71.75 21.58 -11.91
CA ALA A 42 -70.59 21.95 -12.71
C ALA A 42 -70.81 21.50 -14.17
N SER A 43 -71.31 22.44 -14.98
CA SER A 43 -71.21 22.40 -16.44
C SER A 43 -69.73 22.35 -16.86
N VAL A 44 -69.37 21.33 -17.64
CA VAL A 44 -68.04 21.14 -18.23
C VAL A 44 -67.85 22.19 -19.32
N ALA A 45 -67.23 23.32 -18.97
CA ALA A 45 -66.74 24.29 -19.93
C ALA A 45 -65.40 23.81 -20.53
N PRO A 46 -65.20 23.89 -21.85
CA PRO A 46 -63.93 23.53 -22.49
C PRO A 46 -62.83 24.51 -22.06
N TYR A 47 -61.81 23.96 -21.39
CA TYR A 47 -60.63 24.68 -20.94
C TYR A 47 -59.74 25.01 -22.15
N HIS A 48 -59.90 26.21 -22.71
CA HIS A 48 -58.98 26.74 -23.72
C HIS A 48 -57.62 27.02 -23.07
N GLN A 49 -56.63 26.24 -23.48
CA GLN A 49 -55.22 26.38 -23.12
C GLN A 49 -54.67 27.78 -23.45
N ALA A 50 -54.32 28.52 -22.40
CA ALA A 50 -53.45 29.69 -22.49
C ALA A 50 -52.37 29.61 -21.39
N THR A 51 -51.44 28.66 -21.50
CA THR A 51 -50.23 28.58 -20.65
C THR A 51 -48.94 28.55 -21.47
N ASN A 52 -48.89 29.25 -22.61
CA ASN A 52 -47.74 29.14 -23.52
C ASN A 52 -46.42 29.80 -23.01
N GLY A 53 -46.44 30.51 -21.87
CA GLY A 53 -45.26 31.24 -21.36
C GLY A 53 -44.61 30.71 -20.06
N ARG A 54 -45.36 30.02 -19.18
CA ARG A 54 -44.85 29.57 -17.87
C ARG A 54 -44.27 28.15 -17.90
N ASP A 55 -44.81 27.28 -18.75
CA ASP A 55 -44.38 25.88 -18.85
C ASP A 55 -42.97 25.76 -19.44
N GLY A 56 -42.60 26.63 -20.39
CA GLY A 56 -41.27 26.64 -20.99
C GLY A 56 -40.13 26.92 -19.99
N ARG A 57 -40.36 27.80 -19.00
CA ARG A 57 -39.35 28.12 -17.96
C ARG A 57 -39.09 26.94 -17.04
N GLN A 58 -40.12 26.19 -16.66
CA GLN A 58 -39.95 25.03 -15.78
C GLN A 58 -39.24 23.88 -16.50
N ILE A 59 -39.57 23.61 -17.76
CA ILE A 59 -38.88 22.60 -18.57
C ILE A 59 -37.39 22.93 -18.68
N TRP A 60 -37.05 24.20 -18.91
CA TRP A 60 -35.66 24.66 -18.95
C TRP A 60 -34.89 24.44 -17.64
N LEU A 61 -35.54 24.63 -16.49
CA LEU A 61 -34.93 24.38 -15.17
C LEU A 61 -34.65 22.89 -14.94
N TYR A 62 -35.53 21.99 -15.38
CA TYR A 62 -35.30 20.55 -15.26
C TYR A 62 -34.18 20.06 -16.18
N ILE A 63 -34.15 20.54 -17.42
CA ILE A 63 -33.09 20.20 -18.39
C ILE A 63 -31.75 20.72 -17.88
N SER A 64 -31.69 21.94 -17.34
CA SER A 64 -30.44 22.49 -16.78
C SER A 64 -29.99 21.72 -15.54
N ALA A 65 -30.90 21.38 -14.61
CA ALA A 65 -30.58 20.57 -13.43
C ALA A 65 -30.07 19.17 -13.81
N ALA A 66 -30.72 18.49 -14.76
CA ALA A 66 -30.26 17.20 -15.27
C ALA A 66 -28.90 17.29 -15.96
N GLY A 67 -28.68 18.33 -16.77
CA GLY A 67 -27.39 18.60 -17.41
C GLY A 67 -26.28 18.83 -16.39
N ILE A 68 -26.54 19.59 -15.32
CA ILE A 68 -25.60 19.81 -14.22
C ILE A 68 -25.31 18.50 -13.48
N ALA A 69 -26.34 17.70 -13.18
CA ALA A 69 -26.17 16.42 -12.49
C ALA A 69 -25.29 15.45 -13.29
N ILE A 70 -25.54 15.33 -14.60
CA ILE A 70 -24.72 14.51 -15.50
C ILE A 70 -23.29 15.06 -15.56
N GLY A 71 -23.13 16.38 -15.66
CA GLY A 71 -21.81 17.03 -15.65
C GLY A 71 -21.02 16.75 -14.38
N LEU A 72 -21.66 16.82 -13.21
CA LEU A 72 -21.02 16.50 -11.93
C LEU A 72 -20.71 15.02 -11.78
N LEU A 73 -21.57 14.13 -12.26
CA LEU A 73 -21.32 12.69 -12.26
C LEU A 73 -20.12 12.34 -13.15
N VAL A 74 -20.07 12.90 -14.36
CA VAL A 74 -18.94 12.74 -15.30
C VAL A 74 -17.67 13.32 -14.68
N THR A 75 -17.74 14.50 -14.06
CA THR A 75 -16.58 15.13 -13.39
C THR A 75 -16.10 14.27 -12.22
N THR A 76 -17.01 13.73 -11.40
CA THR A 76 -16.68 12.83 -10.28
C THR A 76 -16.08 11.53 -10.79
N SER A 77 -16.59 10.97 -11.89
CA SER A 77 -16.06 9.75 -12.52
C SER A 77 -14.69 9.99 -13.13
N ILE A 78 -14.48 11.11 -13.81
CA ILE A 78 -13.17 11.51 -14.34
C ILE A 78 -12.19 11.76 -13.21
N TYR A 79 -12.62 12.41 -12.12
CA TYR A 79 -11.79 12.67 -10.94
C TYR A 79 -11.40 11.37 -10.22
N ALA A 80 -12.32 10.41 -10.15
CA ALA A 80 -12.05 9.08 -9.60
C ALA A 80 -11.18 8.23 -10.53
N SER A 81 -11.25 8.44 -11.84
CA SER A 81 -10.38 7.77 -12.80
C SER A 81 -8.99 8.42 -12.79
N GLU A 82 -7.92 7.63 -12.71
CA GLU A 82 -6.53 8.11 -12.78
C GLU A 82 -6.14 8.79 -14.11
N ALA A 83 -7.10 9.07 -14.99
CA ALA A 83 -6.89 9.50 -16.36
C ALA A 83 -6.37 10.95 -16.45
N GLY A 84 -5.07 11.16 -16.22
CA GLY A 84 -4.15 12.16 -16.80
C GLY A 84 -4.51 13.67 -16.81
N PHE A 85 -5.74 14.05 -16.51
CA PHE A 85 -6.31 15.39 -16.67
C PHE A 85 -6.13 16.25 -15.41
N SER A 86 -5.69 15.64 -14.31
CA SER A 86 -5.63 16.25 -12.97
C SER A 86 -4.36 17.05 -12.67
N GLY A 87 -3.34 17.02 -13.55
CA GLY A 87 -2.04 17.66 -13.29
C GLY A 87 -2.08 19.18 -13.05
N GLY A 88 -3.20 19.85 -13.33
CA GLY A 88 -3.38 21.29 -13.11
C GLY A 88 -3.88 21.69 -11.71
N MET A 89 -4.54 20.81 -10.95
CA MET A 89 -5.24 21.17 -9.71
C MET A 89 -4.45 20.83 -8.45
N ARG A 90 -3.25 21.43 -8.29
CA ARG A 90 -2.34 21.19 -7.14
C ARG A 90 -3.00 21.31 -5.76
N PHE A 91 -3.98 22.19 -5.59
CA PHE A 91 -4.64 22.40 -4.30
C PHE A 91 -5.41 21.15 -3.85
N VAL A 92 -6.10 20.48 -4.78
CA VAL A 92 -7.04 19.40 -4.46
C VAL A 92 -6.30 18.09 -4.18
N TYR A 93 -5.20 17.83 -4.88
CA TYR A 93 -4.41 16.59 -4.76
C TYR A 93 -3.27 16.66 -3.73
N SER A 94 -3.15 17.77 -3.01
CA SER A 94 -2.07 17.97 -2.03
C SER A 94 -2.21 17.10 -0.78
N SER A 95 -3.41 16.58 -0.48
CA SER A 95 -3.68 15.78 0.71
C SER A 95 -4.78 14.76 0.44
N SER A 96 -4.59 13.51 0.88
CA SER A 96 -5.61 12.45 0.81
C SER A 96 -6.91 12.86 1.49
N SER A 97 -6.83 13.59 2.60
CA SER A 97 -8.00 14.11 3.31
C SER A 97 -8.79 15.11 2.47
N ASN A 98 -8.11 15.96 1.69
CA ASN A 98 -8.77 16.93 0.82
C ASN A 98 -9.42 16.24 -0.37
N THR A 99 -8.74 15.26 -0.97
CA THR A 99 -9.28 14.42 -2.04
C THR A 99 -10.56 13.71 -1.60
N ILE A 100 -10.55 13.03 -0.44
CA ILE A 100 -11.72 12.34 0.10
C ILE A 100 -12.84 13.34 0.41
N PHE A 101 -12.52 14.50 0.99
CA PHE A 101 -13.50 15.55 1.26
C PHE A 101 -14.17 16.06 -0.01
N VAL A 102 -13.39 16.39 -1.05
CA VAL A 102 -13.91 16.87 -2.34
C VAL A 102 -14.77 15.81 -3.02
N LEU A 103 -14.33 14.55 -3.03
CA LEU A 103 -15.14 13.43 -3.53
C LEU A 103 -16.46 13.29 -2.77
N SER A 104 -16.45 13.47 -1.45
CA SER A 104 -17.65 13.37 -0.61
C SER A 104 -18.62 14.50 -0.87
N VAL A 105 -18.14 15.73 -0.99
CA VAL A 105 -18.97 16.89 -1.33
C VAL A 105 -19.54 16.77 -2.74
N LEU A 106 -18.74 16.40 -3.73
CA LEU A 106 -19.19 16.21 -5.12
C LEU A 106 -20.21 15.08 -5.24
N SER A 107 -19.96 13.94 -4.59
CA SER A 107 -20.89 12.81 -4.53
C SER A 107 -22.21 13.20 -3.85
N GLY A 108 -22.14 13.92 -2.73
CA GLY A 108 -23.31 14.41 -2.00
C GLY A 108 -24.18 15.36 -2.83
N ILE A 109 -23.58 16.37 -3.47
CA ILE A 109 -24.29 17.31 -4.34
C ILE A 109 -24.90 16.57 -5.54
N THR A 110 -24.15 15.66 -6.15
CA THR A 110 -24.64 14.84 -7.28
C THR A 110 -25.84 13.99 -6.85
N GLY A 111 -25.78 13.36 -5.68
CA GLY A 111 -26.90 12.59 -5.13
C GLY A 111 -28.15 13.44 -4.87
N LEU A 112 -27.99 14.64 -4.32
CA LEU A 112 -29.11 15.58 -4.11
C LEU A 112 -29.75 16.00 -5.43
N LEU A 113 -28.95 16.32 -6.44
CA LEU A 113 -29.45 16.71 -7.76
C LEU A 113 -30.15 15.56 -8.46
N ILE A 114 -29.58 14.36 -8.43
CA ILE A 114 -30.23 13.15 -8.99
C ILE A 114 -31.59 12.92 -8.30
N THR A 115 -31.63 13.02 -6.96
CA THR A 115 -32.89 12.86 -6.20
C THR A 115 -33.93 13.89 -6.64
N ALA A 116 -33.56 15.18 -6.71
CA ALA A 116 -34.45 16.24 -7.16
C ALA A 116 -34.94 16.02 -8.60
N THR A 117 -34.08 15.55 -9.51
CA THR A 117 -34.48 15.24 -10.90
C THR A 117 -35.42 14.05 -10.99
N ILE A 118 -35.25 13.03 -10.13
CA ILE A 118 -36.15 11.87 -10.06
C ILE A 118 -37.52 12.31 -9.55
N GLU A 119 -37.58 13.09 -8.47
CA GLU A 119 -38.83 13.62 -7.92
C GLU A 119 -39.58 14.50 -8.93
N GLY A 120 -38.88 15.42 -9.60
CA GLY A 120 -39.47 16.26 -10.64
C GLY A 120 -39.98 15.46 -11.85
N SER A 121 -39.28 14.39 -12.23
CA SER A 121 -39.69 13.51 -13.33
C SER A 121 -40.95 12.72 -12.98
N ILE A 122 -41.06 12.25 -11.74
CA ILE A 122 -42.24 11.53 -11.23
C ILE A 122 -43.45 12.47 -11.19
N GLU A 123 -43.28 13.71 -10.76
CA GLU A 123 -44.36 14.70 -10.73
C GLU A 123 -44.90 14.98 -12.15
N ARG A 124 -44.00 15.19 -13.13
CA ARG A 124 -44.40 15.38 -14.53
C ARG A 124 -45.15 14.17 -15.10
N LEU A 125 -44.68 12.97 -14.78
CA LEU A 125 -45.34 11.74 -15.19
C LEU A 125 -46.74 11.63 -14.56
N GLN A 126 -46.89 12.03 -13.29
CA GLN A 126 -48.19 12.07 -12.61
C GLN A 126 -49.16 12.97 -13.35
N TRP A 127 -48.74 14.18 -13.73
CA TRP A 127 -49.58 15.13 -14.50
C TRP A 127 -49.94 14.59 -15.88
N LEU A 128 -49.01 13.97 -16.60
CA LEU A 128 -49.27 13.36 -17.91
C LEU A 128 -50.29 12.22 -17.82
N LEU A 129 -50.22 11.40 -16.77
CA LEU A 129 -51.15 10.30 -16.57
C LEU A 129 -52.52 10.77 -16.09
N LEU A 130 -52.62 11.89 -15.38
CA LEU A 130 -53.89 12.50 -14.95
C LEU A 130 -54.69 13.07 -16.12
N VAL A 131 -54.02 13.62 -17.15
CA VAL A 131 -54.67 14.20 -18.34
C VAL A 131 -55.16 13.13 -19.31
N ARG A 132 -54.73 11.87 -19.15
CA ARG A 132 -55.20 10.76 -19.99
C ARG A 132 -56.70 10.52 -19.76
N GLY A 133 -57.46 10.28 -20.83
CA GLY A 133 -58.92 10.11 -20.80
C GLY A 133 -59.45 8.99 -19.88
N ASP A 134 -58.61 8.03 -19.52
CA ASP A 134 -58.94 6.93 -18.59
C ASP A 134 -58.88 7.34 -17.10
N GLY A 135 -58.36 8.53 -16.80
CA GLY A 135 -58.08 8.99 -15.45
C GLY A 135 -57.01 8.15 -14.72
N LEU A 136 -56.67 8.56 -13.50
CA LEU A 136 -55.71 7.86 -12.65
C LEU A 136 -56.42 7.31 -11.42
N ASN A 137 -56.38 6.00 -11.21
CA ASN A 137 -56.88 5.40 -9.97
C ASN A 137 -56.13 5.99 -8.76
N LEU A 138 -56.85 6.32 -7.67
CA LEU A 138 -56.31 6.91 -6.45
C LEU A 138 -55.06 6.18 -5.93
N ALA A 139 -55.02 4.85 -6.02
CA ALA A 139 -53.85 4.09 -5.57
C ALA A 139 -52.61 4.37 -6.44
N LYS A 140 -52.77 4.53 -7.76
CA LYS A 140 -51.69 4.91 -8.68
C LYS A 140 -51.28 6.36 -8.44
N PHE A 141 -52.25 7.25 -8.18
CA PHE A 141 -51.97 8.63 -7.80
C PHE A 141 -51.11 8.70 -6.54
N LEU A 142 -51.52 8.02 -5.47
CA LEU A 142 -50.77 7.95 -4.21
C LEU A 142 -49.39 7.32 -4.40
N SER A 143 -49.21 6.34 -5.29
CA SER A 143 -47.88 5.78 -5.57
C SER A 143 -46.89 6.80 -6.17
N LEU A 144 -47.40 7.73 -6.99
CA LEU A 144 -46.60 8.76 -7.68
C LEU A 144 -46.49 10.06 -6.85
N HIS A 145 -47.45 10.32 -5.95
CA HIS A 145 -47.55 11.59 -5.25
C HIS A 145 -46.38 11.86 -4.28
N ALA A 146 -45.77 13.04 -4.38
CA ALA A 146 -44.61 13.44 -3.57
C ALA A 146 -44.84 13.28 -2.05
N GLY A 147 -46.05 13.56 -1.56
CA GLY A 147 -46.42 13.42 -0.14
C GLY A 147 -46.45 11.98 0.39
N THR A 148 -46.42 10.96 -0.47
CA THR A 148 -46.36 9.57 -0.04
C THR A 148 -44.94 9.21 0.36
N GLY A 149 -44.68 9.21 1.68
CA GLY A 149 -43.38 8.82 2.24
C GLY A 149 -43.01 7.35 1.98
N PRO A 150 -41.77 6.93 2.30
CA PRO A 150 -41.28 5.57 2.05
C PRO A 150 -42.13 4.49 2.73
N MET A 151 -42.67 4.77 3.91
CA MET A 151 -43.59 3.85 4.61
C MET A 151 -44.93 3.69 3.86
N GLY A 152 -45.43 4.78 3.26
CA GLY A 152 -46.61 4.74 2.39
C GLY A 152 -46.35 3.92 1.12
N LEU A 153 -45.15 4.04 0.54
CA LEU A 153 -44.76 3.23 -0.62
C LEU A 153 -44.61 1.74 -0.26
N LEU A 154 -44.06 1.41 0.91
CA LEU A 154 -43.98 0.02 1.41
C LEU A 154 -45.35 -0.59 1.65
N THR A 155 -46.28 0.17 2.24
CA THR A 155 -47.66 -0.30 2.46
C THR A 155 -48.41 -0.49 1.14
N LEU A 156 -48.19 0.35 0.13
CA LEU A 156 -48.74 0.16 -1.21
C LEU A 156 -48.11 -1.04 -1.95
N LEU A 157 -46.81 -1.30 -1.72
CA LEU A 157 -46.07 -2.40 -2.34
C LEU A 157 -46.47 -3.77 -1.77
N PHE A 158 -46.53 -3.88 -0.44
CA PHE A 158 -46.79 -5.13 0.28
C PHE A 158 -48.24 -5.30 0.79
N GLY A 159 -49.08 -4.28 0.64
CA GLY A 159 -50.45 -4.28 1.14
C GLY A 159 -51.33 -5.35 0.48
N ARG A 160 -52.16 -6.02 1.28
CA ARG A 160 -53.06 -7.12 0.85
C ARG A 160 -54.18 -6.71 -0.13
N GLY A 161 -54.32 -5.43 -0.46
CA GLY A 161 -55.44 -4.90 -1.26
C GLY A 161 -55.26 -4.88 -2.78
N PHE A 162 -54.08 -5.23 -3.31
CA PHE A 162 -53.80 -5.14 -4.75
C PHE A 162 -53.29 -6.47 -5.32
N PRO A 163 -53.62 -6.82 -6.58
CA PRO A 163 -53.06 -8.00 -7.23
C PRO A 163 -51.55 -7.87 -7.40
N VAL A 164 -50.85 -9.02 -7.38
CA VAL A 164 -49.38 -9.11 -7.36
C VAL A 164 -48.73 -8.35 -8.53
N PHE A 165 -49.35 -8.40 -9.71
CA PHE A 165 -48.88 -7.74 -10.93
C PHE A 165 -49.62 -6.43 -11.24
N SER A 166 -50.15 -5.74 -10.23
CA SER A 166 -50.74 -4.41 -10.44
C SER A 166 -49.68 -3.37 -10.81
N SER A 167 -49.99 -2.51 -11.79
CA SER A 167 -49.08 -1.41 -12.15
C SER A 167 -48.82 -0.47 -10.97
N THR A 168 -49.74 -0.37 -10.00
CA THR A 168 -49.55 0.40 -8.77
C THR A 168 -48.35 -0.10 -7.97
N ARG A 169 -48.22 -1.41 -7.78
CA ARG A 169 -47.07 -2.00 -7.08
C ARG A 169 -45.78 -1.76 -7.85
N ALA A 170 -45.81 -1.84 -9.17
CA ALA A 170 -44.64 -1.55 -10.00
C ALA A 170 -44.18 -0.09 -9.84
N TRP A 171 -45.08 0.89 -9.88
CA TRP A 171 -44.72 2.31 -9.68
C TRP A 171 -44.22 2.59 -8.27
N SER A 172 -44.86 2.02 -7.25
CA SER A 172 -44.37 2.09 -5.86
C SER A 172 -42.97 1.48 -5.70
N ALA A 173 -42.71 0.34 -6.34
CA ALA A 173 -41.39 -0.31 -6.32
C ALA A 173 -40.33 0.54 -7.00
N VAL A 174 -40.60 1.05 -8.21
CA VAL A 174 -39.64 1.90 -8.96
C VAL A 174 -39.24 3.12 -8.14
N ARG A 175 -40.22 3.80 -7.53
CA ARG A 175 -39.95 4.98 -6.70
C ARG A 175 -39.14 4.63 -5.45
N LEU A 176 -39.51 3.56 -4.75
CA LEU A 176 -38.79 3.10 -3.57
C LEU A 176 -37.35 2.69 -3.91
N ILE A 177 -37.16 1.95 -5.00
CA ILE A 177 -35.84 1.59 -5.53
C ILE A 177 -35.05 2.86 -5.85
N SER A 178 -35.65 3.86 -6.51
CA SER A 178 -34.93 5.10 -6.84
C SER A 178 -34.48 5.89 -5.61
N MET A 179 -35.30 5.93 -4.54
CA MET A 179 -34.94 6.60 -3.28
C MET A 179 -33.79 5.89 -2.57
N VAL A 180 -33.73 4.56 -2.67
CA VAL A 180 -32.71 3.73 -2.01
C VAL A 180 -31.43 3.62 -2.85
N LEU A 181 -31.54 3.65 -4.18
CA LEU A 181 -30.43 3.48 -5.10
C LEU A 181 -29.41 4.62 -4.99
N VAL A 182 -29.88 5.87 -4.87
CA VAL A 182 -29.01 7.05 -4.78
C VAL A 182 -28.03 6.97 -3.59
N PRO A 183 -28.48 6.74 -2.33
CA PRO A 183 -27.56 6.60 -1.21
C PRO A 183 -26.69 5.34 -1.30
N ILE A 184 -27.21 4.22 -1.83
CA ILE A 184 -26.41 3.00 -2.04
C ILE A 184 -25.25 3.27 -3.00
N LEU A 185 -25.50 3.96 -4.13
CA LEU A 185 -24.44 4.33 -5.07
C LEU A 185 -23.41 5.26 -4.43
N GLY A 186 -23.85 6.22 -3.60
CA GLY A 186 -22.94 7.09 -2.84
C GLY A 186 -22.05 6.31 -1.87
N ILE A 187 -22.61 5.31 -1.17
CA ILE A 187 -21.85 4.42 -0.27
C ILE A 187 -20.88 3.55 -1.07
N LEU A 188 -21.29 2.98 -2.20
CA LEU A 188 -20.44 2.13 -3.04
C LEU A 188 -19.24 2.89 -3.62
N ILE A 189 -19.43 4.15 -4.02
CA ILE A 189 -18.33 5.01 -4.49
C ILE A 189 -17.32 5.28 -3.35
N MET A 190 -17.79 5.34 -2.10
CA MET A 190 -16.96 5.61 -0.91
C MET A 190 -16.42 4.35 -0.20
N SER A 191 -16.96 3.16 -0.48
CA SER A 191 -16.68 1.97 0.32
C SER A 191 -15.29 1.39 0.09
N ASP A 192 -14.67 1.67 -1.05
CA ASP A 192 -13.34 1.18 -1.39
C ASP A 192 -12.50 2.25 -2.09
N VAL A 193 -12.25 3.35 -1.38
CA VAL A 193 -11.34 4.41 -1.87
C VAL A 193 -9.92 4.07 -1.45
N ASN A 194 -9.18 3.39 -2.33
CA ASN A 194 -7.75 3.16 -2.12
C ASN A 194 -6.96 4.39 -2.58
N THR A 195 -6.59 5.26 -1.63
CA THR A 195 -5.74 6.43 -1.93
C THR A 195 -4.28 6.01 -2.01
N LYS A 196 -3.67 6.13 -3.19
CA LYS A 196 -2.23 5.98 -3.37
C LYS A 196 -1.57 7.35 -3.50
N MET A 197 -0.41 7.53 -2.84
CA MET A 197 0.41 8.71 -3.07
C MET A 197 1.04 8.59 -4.46
N SER A 198 0.79 9.57 -5.33
CA SER A 198 1.47 9.69 -6.62
C SER A 198 2.40 10.90 -6.60
N PHE A 199 3.59 10.74 -7.15
CA PHE A 199 4.55 11.81 -7.30
C PHE A 199 4.71 12.13 -8.78
N HIS A 200 4.56 13.41 -9.12
CA HIS A 200 4.70 13.88 -10.49
C HIS A 200 5.88 14.85 -10.59
N PRO A 201 6.64 14.81 -11.70
CA PRO A 201 7.77 15.70 -11.89
C PRO A 201 7.30 17.16 -11.96
N ILE A 202 8.07 18.07 -11.36
CA ILE A 202 7.83 19.50 -11.46
C ILE A 202 8.21 19.95 -12.88
N ARG A 203 7.29 20.59 -13.60
CA ARG A 203 7.60 21.15 -14.92
C ARG A 203 8.76 22.14 -14.80
N ASN A 204 9.77 21.99 -15.67
CA ASN A 204 11.00 22.79 -15.73
C ASN A 204 12.06 22.51 -14.63
N SER A 205 11.92 21.45 -13.82
CA SER A 205 13.06 20.98 -13.03
C SER A 205 13.97 20.09 -13.88
N GLN A 206 15.29 20.19 -13.71
CA GLN A 206 16.22 19.22 -14.29
C GLN A 206 15.86 17.83 -13.76
N HIS A 207 15.70 16.87 -14.67
CA HIS A 207 15.47 15.48 -14.31
C HIS A 207 16.74 14.94 -13.66
N VAL A 208 16.62 14.48 -12.42
CA VAL A 208 17.68 13.70 -11.79
C VAL A 208 17.54 12.29 -12.35
N MET A 209 18.45 11.93 -13.24
CA MET A 209 18.60 10.54 -13.66
C MET A 209 19.18 9.82 -12.44
N GLY A 210 18.37 8.95 -11.83
CA GLY A 210 18.89 8.08 -10.77
C GLY A 210 20.02 7.27 -11.35
N TRP A 211 21.19 7.28 -10.71
CA TRP A 211 22.25 6.36 -11.07
C TRP A 211 21.68 4.96 -10.87
N GLY A 212 21.66 4.17 -11.93
CA GLY A 212 21.13 2.82 -11.89
C GLY A 212 22.12 1.87 -11.23
N MET A 213 21.63 0.77 -10.67
CA MET A 213 22.49 -0.31 -10.24
C MET A 213 23.10 -1.02 -11.45
N SER A 214 24.40 -1.30 -11.39
CA SER A 214 25.13 -2.04 -12.41
C SER A 214 25.17 -3.54 -12.10
N PRO A 215 25.49 -4.40 -13.09
CA PRO A 215 25.76 -5.81 -12.85
C PRO A 215 26.82 -5.99 -11.76
N PHE A 216 26.57 -6.95 -10.88
CA PHE A 216 27.49 -7.28 -9.79
C PHE A 216 28.88 -7.62 -10.33
N ASN A 217 29.90 -7.09 -9.66
CA ASN A 217 31.30 -7.34 -9.96
C ASN A 217 32.06 -7.52 -8.64
N GLY A 218 32.42 -8.76 -8.32
CA GLY A 218 33.08 -9.08 -7.05
C GLY A 218 34.43 -8.37 -6.85
N SER A 219 35.13 -7.97 -7.92
CA SER A 219 36.40 -7.25 -7.81
C SER A 219 36.27 -5.85 -7.18
N LEU A 220 35.07 -5.25 -7.22
CA LEU A 220 34.81 -3.95 -6.58
C LEU A 220 34.50 -4.08 -5.09
N ALA A 221 34.25 -5.29 -4.59
CA ALA A 221 33.88 -5.53 -3.20
C ALA A 221 34.98 -5.13 -2.20
N GLN A 222 36.24 -5.11 -2.62
CA GLN A 222 37.33 -4.59 -1.78
C GLN A 222 37.12 -3.12 -1.41
N ASN A 223 36.46 -2.32 -2.27
CA ASN A 223 36.11 -0.94 -1.96
C ASN A 223 34.93 -0.84 -0.99
N VAL A 224 34.06 -1.87 -0.95
CA VAL A 224 32.91 -1.96 -0.03
C VAL A 224 33.38 -2.15 1.41
N SER A 225 34.57 -2.71 1.63
CA SER A 225 35.19 -2.77 2.96
C SER A 225 35.23 -1.37 3.61
N VAL A 226 35.46 -0.30 2.85
CA VAL A 226 35.49 1.08 3.38
C VAL A 226 34.12 1.56 3.88
N ILE A 227 33.04 0.91 3.46
CA ILE A 227 31.64 1.25 3.79
C ILE A 227 31.10 0.33 4.90
N THR A 228 31.94 -0.45 5.58
CA THR A 228 31.54 -1.43 6.62
C THR A 228 30.80 -0.88 7.83
N ASP A 229 30.89 0.42 8.13
CA ASP A 229 29.98 1.04 9.09
C ASP A 229 28.50 0.82 8.71
N GLN A 230 28.21 0.67 7.40
CA GLN A 230 26.90 0.29 6.88
C GLN A 230 26.64 -1.22 6.93
N LEU A 231 27.70 -2.05 6.94
CA LEU A 231 27.57 -3.51 7.10
C LEU A 231 27.10 -3.90 8.50
N ILE A 232 27.32 -3.07 9.54
CA ILE A 232 26.75 -3.31 10.88
C ILE A 232 25.21 -3.44 10.82
N ASN A 233 24.57 -2.70 9.90
CA ASN A 233 23.14 -2.78 9.66
C ASN A 233 22.75 -3.85 8.63
N ALA A 234 23.71 -4.62 8.09
CA ALA A 234 23.42 -5.57 7.02
C ALA A 234 22.56 -6.75 7.46
N VAL A 235 22.46 -7.02 8.77
CA VAL A 235 21.55 -8.05 9.31
C VAL A 235 20.07 -7.65 9.12
N MET A 236 19.78 -6.35 9.02
CA MET A 236 18.43 -5.81 8.83
C MET A 236 18.35 -4.93 7.57
N PHE A 237 19.23 -5.18 6.59
CA PHE A 237 19.35 -4.35 5.40
C PHE A 237 18.04 -4.28 4.61
N LEU A 238 17.38 -5.43 4.44
CA LEU A 238 16.10 -5.54 3.72
C LEU A 238 14.91 -4.97 4.52
N SER A 239 15.12 -4.65 5.79
CA SER A 239 14.17 -3.94 6.64
C SER A 239 14.40 -2.43 6.62
N ASP A 240 15.46 -1.93 5.98
CA ASP A 240 15.76 -0.50 5.88
C ASP A 240 14.99 0.13 4.70
N PRO A 241 13.98 0.99 4.98
CA PRO A 241 13.17 1.64 3.95
C PRO A 241 13.95 2.69 3.14
N THR A 242 15.19 3.03 3.53
CA THR A 242 16.05 3.92 2.74
C THR A 242 16.73 3.22 1.57
N ARG A 243 16.79 1.88 1.58
CA ARG A 243 17.55 1.09 0.58
C ARG A 243 16.75 -0.01 -0.07
N SER A 244 15.67 -0.45 0.56
CA SER A 244 14.89 -1.59 0.10
C SER A 244 13.40 -1.32 0.26
N VAL A 245 12.62 -1.95 -0.61
CA VAL A 245 11.17 -1.98 -0.53
C VAL A 245 10.71 -3.43 -0.68
N ASP A 246 9.90 -3.91 0.25
CA ASP A 246 9.23 -5.20 0.12
C ASP A 246 8.11 -5.09 -0.92
N ASP A 247 8.30 -5.76 -2.06
CA ASP A 247 7.34 -5.89 -3.17
C ASP A 247 6.73 -7.31 -3.20
N THR A 248 6.75 -8.01 -2.07
CA THR A 248 6.13 -9.34 -1.95
C THR A 248 4.63 -9.24 -2.19
N PRO A 249 4.05 -10.05 -3.11
CA PRO A 249 2.60 -10.08 -3.32
C PRO A 249 1.86 -10.35 -2.01
N GLY A 250 0.75 -9.64 -1.77
CA GLY A 250 0.01 -9.73 -0.50
C GLY A 250 -0.45 -11.14 -0.13
N SER A 251 -0.68 -12.02 -1.12
CA SER A 251 -0.99 -13.44 -0.90
C SER A 251 0.18 -14.25 -0.31
N LEU A 252 1.42 -13.81 -0.55
CA LEU A 252 2.65 -14.47 -0.07
C LEU A 252 3.23 -13.77 1.16
N ALA A 253 2.95 -12.48 1.35
CA ALA A 253 3.45 -11.69 2.49
C ALA A 253 3.09 -12.33 3.85
N GLY A 254 1.90 -12.94 3.95
CA GLY A 254 1.43 -13.60 5.17
C GLY A 254 2.09 -14.95 5.50
N VAL A 255 2.84 -15.56 4.57
CA VAL A 255 3.51 -16.85 4.80
C VAL A 255 4.85 -16.62 5.52
N PRO A 256 5.05 -17.10 6.76
CA PRO A 256 6.29 -16.91 7.49
C PRO A 256 7.41 -17.83 6.97
N CYS A 257 8.65 -17.34 6.93
CA CYS A 257 9.83 -18.18 6.70
C CYS A 257 10.16 -18.92 7.99
N ALA A 258 9.65 -20.15 8.10
CA ALA A 258 9.70 -20.95 9.32
C ALA A 258 10.63 -22.17 9.21
N ASN A 259 11.26 -22.39 8.05
CA ASN A 259 12.30 -23.40 7.90
C ASN A 259 13.61 -22.89 8.49
N GLY A 260 14.17 -23.72 9.36
CA GLY A 260 15.44 -23.44 9.99
C GLY A 260 16.15 -24.71 10.43
N PRO A 261 17.28 -24.57 11.14
CA PRO A 261 18.16 -25.70 11.44
C PRO A 261 17.48 -26.81 12.27
N ARG A 262 16.43 -26.48 13.02
CA ARG A 262 15.74 -27.40 13.95
C ARG A 262 14.29 -27.71 13.60
N LYS A 263 13.69 -27.01 12.64
CA LYS A 263 12.26 -27.14 12.31
C LYS A 263 12.05 -27.13 10.80
N GLU A 264 11.28 -28.11 10.34
CA GLU A 264 10.84 -28.25 8.96
C GLU A 264 9.36 -27.94 8.89
N VAL A 265 8.97 -27.18 7.89
CA VAL A 265 7.59 -26.80 7.61
C VAL A 265 7.36 -27.01 6.12
N ASP A 266 6.25 -27.66 5.78
CA ASP A 266 5.91 -27.99 4.40
C ASP A 266 5.71 -26.73 3.52
N THR A 267 5.37 -25.61 4.15
CA THR A 267 5.16 -24.33 3.46
C THR A 267 6.46 -23.54 3.36
N ARG A 268 6.88 -23.25 2.13
CA ARG A 268 8.05 -22.40 1.85
C ARG A 268 7.62 -20.95 1.72
N CYS A 269 8.35 -20.05 2.37
CA CYS A 269 8.13 -18.63 2.15
C CYS A 269 8.77 -18.17 0.84
N ARG A 270 8.16 -17.14 0.23
CA ARG A 270 8.75 -16.38 -0.88
C ARG A 270 8.67 -14.90 -0.56
N ARG A 271 9.76 -14.18 -0.80
CA ARG A 271 9.88 -12.74 -0.57
C ARG A 271 10.47 -12.08 -1.81
N THR A 272 9.97 -10.91 -2.17
CA THR A 272 10.49 -10.13 -3.29
C THR A 272 10.83 -8.73 -2.79
N TYR A 273 12.08 -8.33 -2.95
CA TYR A 273 12.54 -7.00 -2.57
C TYR A 273 12.97 -6.22 -3.80
N TYR A 274 12.58 -4.96 -3.88
CA TYR A 274 13.11 -4.00 -4.82
C TYR A 274 14.16 -3.14 -4.12
N LEU A 275 15.37 -3.13 -4.66
CA LEU A 275 16.48 -2.30 -4.20
C LEU A 275 16.78 -1.27 -5.27
N PRO A 276 16.32 -0.03 -5.11
CA PRO A 276 16.78 1.04 -5.98
C PRO A 276 18.21 1.42 -5.60
N ALA A 277 18.94 2.06 -6.51
CA ALA A 277 20.22 2.65 -6.11
C ALA A 277 19.99 3.77 -5.08
N GLY A 278 20.92 3.92 -4.14
CA GLY A 278 20.75 4.81 -3.01
C GLY A 278 20.47 6.27 -3.34
N VAL A 279 19.76 6.93 -2.41
CA VAL A 279 19.41 8.35 -2.50
C VAL A 279 20.66 9.23 -2.54
N GLU A 280 21.78 8.79 -1.98
CA GLU A 280 23.06 9.50 -1.94
C GLU A 280 23.53 9.92 -3.35
N HIS A 281 23.26 9.10 -4.36
CA HIS A 281 23.60 9.40 -5.76
C HIS A 281 22.63 10.38 -6.42
N VAL A 282 21.40 10.46 -5.91
CA VAL A 282 20.33 11.36 -6.40
C VAL A 282 20.47 12.74 -5.73
N ALA A 283 20.70 12.77 -4.42
CA ALA A 283 20.72 13.97 -3.59
C ALA A 283 21.90 14.90 -3.93
N ALA A 284 23.08 14.34 -4.22
CA ALA A 284 24.27 15.13 -4.55
C ALA A 284 24.09 16.06 -5.76
N GLN A 285 23.18 15.72 -6.69
CA GLN A 285 22.89 16.54 -7.86
C GLN A 285 21.95 17.73 -7.56
N LEU A 286 21.31 17.75 -6.39
CA LEU A 286 20.22 18.68 -6.06
C LEU A 286 20.62 19.80 -5.09
N ASP A 287 21.80 19.72 -4.46
CA ASP A 287 22.28 20.71 -3.50
C ASP A 287 22.52 22.11 -4.12
N GLY A 288 22.58 22.21 -5.45
CA GLY A 288 22.73 23.48 -6.17
C GLY A 288 21.43 24.21 -6.54
N ASN A 289 20.25 23.60 -6.38
CA ASN A 289 19.00 24.16 -6.92
C ASN A 289 18.10 24.79 -5.83
N PRO A 290 17.90 26.13 -5.80
CA PRO A 290 17.08 26.79 -4.78
C PRO A 290 15.60 26.42 -4.86
N MET A 291 15.09 25.94 -6.01
CA MET A 291 13.73 25.40 -6.12
C MET A 291 13.62 24.03 -5.45
N ALA A 292 14.69 23.23 -5.45
CA ALA A 292 14.71 21.94 -4.76
C ALA A 292 14.54 22.13 -3.25
N ALA A 293 15.05 23.21 -2.67
CA ALA A 293 14.91 23.49 -1.23
C ALA A 293 13.45 23.58 -0.74
N LYS A 294 12.47 23.73 -1.65
CA LYS A 294 11.03 23.76 -1.33
C LYS A 294 10.32 22.42 -1.50
N SER A 295 10.99 21.38 -2.00
CA SER A 295 10.38 20.06 -2.20
C SER A 295 10.77 19.09 -1.09
N ASP A 296 9.78 18.46 -0.46
CA ASP A 296 9.99 17.43 0.56
C ASP A 296 10.38 16.06 -0.03
N VAL A 297 10.28 15.91 -1.35
CA VAL A 297 10.42 14.64 -2.06
C VAL A 297 11.27 14.80 -3.32
N PHE A 298 12.13 13.81 -3.57
CA PHE A 298 12.89 13.65 -4.81
C PHE A 298 12.27 12.54 -5.65
N LEU A 299 12.05 12.79 -6.94
CA LEU A 299 11.54 11.78 -7.87
C LEU A 299 12.65 11.41 -8.86
N ALA A 300 13.21 10.21 -8.71
CA ALA A 300 14.12 9.61 -9.67
C ALA A 300 13.31 8.85 -10.72
N ILE A 301 13.46 9.20 -12.00
CA ILE A 301 12.67 8.62 -13.10
C ILE A 301 13.48 7.53 -13.79
N GLY A 302 12.86 6.37 -14.02
CA GLY A 302 13.45 5.26 -14.78
C GLY A 302 14.73 4.71 -14.16
N GLN A 303 14.90 4.82 -12.85
CA GLN A 303 16.06 4.33 -12.12
C GLN A 303 16.09 2.80 -12.16
N GLN A 304 17.20 2.24 -12.61
CA GLN A 304 17.42 0.79 -12.57
C GLN A 304 17.74 0.35 -11.15
N GLY A 305 16.99 -0.62 -10.62
CA GLY A 305 17.25 -1.27 -9.35
C GLY A 305 17.25 -2.79 -9.48
N TYR A 306 17.74 -3.49 -8.46
CA TYR A 306 17.61 -4.93 -8.36
C TYR A 306 16.21 -5.31 -7.87
N VAL A 307 15.64 -6.35 -8.47
CA VAL A 307 14.54 -7.12 -7.90
C VAL A 307 15.13 -8.45 -7.46
N LEU A 308 15.18 -8.65 -6.15
CA LEU A 308 15.69 -9.85 -5.51
C LEU A 308 14.51 -10.71 -5.06
N GLU A 309 14.35 -11.85 -5.69
CA GLU A 309 13.36 -12.84 -5.30
C GLU A 309 14.05 -13.91 -4.45
N TYR A 310 13.64 -14.02 -3.20
CA TYR A 310 14.09 -15.03 -2.28
C TYR A 310 13.03 -16.11 -2.12
N GLU A 311 13.49 -17.35 -2.16
CA GLU A 311 12.68 -18.51 -1.83
C GLU A 311 13.38 -19.32 -0.74
N GLU A 312 12.62 -19.80 0.24
CA GLU A 312 13.15 -20.63 1.31
C GLU A 312 13.69 -21.96 0.77
N GLY A 313 14.89 -22.34 1.22
CA GLY A 313 15.61 -23.48 0.67
C GLY A 313 15.18 -24.86 1.17
N GLU A 314 15.57 -25.89 0.43
CA GLU A 314 15.32 -27.30 0.76
C GLU A 314 16.49 -27.91 1.54
N ARG A 315 16.21 -28.69 2.59
CA ARG A 315 17.26 -29.23 3.46
C ARG A 315 18.25 -30.17 2.78
N ASP A 316 17.89 -30.73 1.64
CA ASP A 316 18.69 -31.69 0.88
C ASP A 316 19.75 -31.01 -0.01
N TRP A 317 19.89 -29.69 0.03
CA TRP A 317 20.94 -29.00 -0.70
C TRP A 317 22.33 -29.39 -0.20
N VAL A 318 23.10 -29.99 -1.10
CA VAL A 318 24.50 -30.36 -0.89
C VAL A 318 25.41 -29.30 -1.51
N PHE A 319 26.38 -28.82 -0.73
CA PHE A 319 27.39 -27.85 -1.17
C PHE A 319 28.76 -28.53 -1.18
N ASP A 320 29.63 -28.15 -2.12
CA ASP A 320 31.04 -28.52 -2.10
C ASP A 320 31.75 -27.72 -0.99
N GLU A 321 32.05 -28.41 0.12
CA GLU A 321 32.65 -27.78 1.30
C GLU A 321 34.01 -27.09 1.04
N ALA A 322 34.73 -27.46 -0.03
CA ALA A 322 36.02 -26.86 -0.36
C ALA A 322 35.89 -25.68 -1.34
N ALA A 323 34.99 -25.77 -2.32
CA ALA A 323 34.86 -24.78 -3.39
C ALA A 323 33.75 -23.74 -3.14
N GLU A 324 32.72 -24.12 -2.40
CA GLU A 324 31.47 -23.36 -2.29
C GLU A 324 31.21 -22.83 -0.88
N CYS A 325 32.08 -23.10 0.11
CA CYS A 325 31.88 -22.72 1.50
C CYS A 325 33.09 -22.02 2.10
N ILE A 326 32.85 -20.93 2.85
CA ILE A 326 33.86 -20.17 3.59
C ILE A 326 33.40 -20.02 5.04
N SER A 327 34.32 -20.15 5.99
CA SER A 327 34.07 -19.90 7.42
C SER A 327 34.60 -18.54 7.82
N TYR A 328 33.81 -17.81 8.60
CA TYR A 328 34.06 -16.44 9.02
C TYR A 328 34.07 -16.35 10.54
N GLY A 329 34.92 -15.48 11.08
CA GLY A 329 35.01 -15.18 12.51
C GLY A 329 36.21 -15.81 13.20
N PHE A 330 36.05 -16.15 14.47
CA PHE A 330 37.11 -16.54 15.39
C PHE A 330 36.87 -17.92 15.99
N ALA A 331 37.87 -18.44 16.68
CA ALA A 331 37.80 -19.70 17.42
C ALA A 331 36.61 -19.80 18.41
N PHE A 332 36.15 -18.67 18.98
CA PHE A 332 35.08 -18.61 19.98
C PHE A 332 33.72 -18.13 19.42
N SER A 333 33.66 -17.71 18.16
CA SER A 333 32.43 -17.23 17.52
C SER A 333 32.62 -17.16 16.01
N GLY A 334 31.79 -17.85 15.25
CA GLY A 334 31.92 -17.85 13.81
C GLY A 334 30.71 -18.43 13.12
N PHE A 335 30.66 -18.27 11.81
CA PHE A 335 29.63 -18.87 10.99
C PHE A 335 30.25 -19.34 9.68
N ARG A 336 29.56 -20.25 9.00
CA ARG A 336 29.95 -20.77 7.70
C ARG A 336 28.88 -20.39 6.70
N LEU A 337 29.31 -19.86 5.58
CA LEU A 337 28.44 -19.45 4.48
C LEU A 337 28.82 -20.27 3.25
N CYS A 338 27.83 -20.94 2.69
CA CYS A 338 27.97 -21.70 1.46
C CYS A 338 27.11 -21.08 0.37
N MET A 339 27.62 -21.02 -0.86
CA MET A 339 26.84 -20.56 -2.02
C MET A 339 27.20 -21.35 -3.26
N ARG A 340 26.17 -21.69 -4.05
CA ARG A 340 26.33 -22.33 -5.36
C ARG A 340 25.40 -21.72 -6.39
N ASN A 341 25.81 -21.72 -7.66
CA ASN A 341 24.96 -21.27 -8.75
C ASN A 341 23.96 -22.37 -9.10
N THR A 342 22.71 -21.98 -9.31
CA THR A 342 21.69 -22.85 -9.94
C THR A 342 21.46 -22.45 -11.38
N GLU A 343 21.37 -21.14 -11.64
CA GLU A 343 21.26 -20.53 -12.96
C GLU A 343 22.25 -19.36 -13.08
N SER A 344 22.29 -18.67 -14.22
CA SER A 344 23.17 -17.51 -14.41
C SER A 344 22.80 -16.30 -13.54
N ASN A 345 21.52 -16.20 -13.14
CA ASN A 345 20.97 -15.14 -12.30
C ASN A 345 20.30 -15.69 -11.03
N ALA A 346 20.56 -16.95 -10.70
CA ALA A 346 20.01 -17.59 -9.50
C ALA A 346 21.09 -18.38 -8.76
N LEU A 347 21.12 -18.23 -7.45
CA LEU A 347 22.01 -18.95 -6.56
C LEU A 347 21.25 -19.54 -5.39
N GLN A 348 21.87 -20.51 -4.74
CA GLN A 348 21.43 -21.05 -3.46
C GLN A 348 22.50 -20.72 -2.44
N ALA A 349 22.06 -20.31 -1.25
CA ALA A 349 22.93 -19.99 -0.14
C ALA A 349 22.49 -20.71 1.12
N ARG A 350 23.46 -21.09 1.95
CA ARG A 350 23.25 -21.70 3.25
C ARG A 350 24.15 -21.02 4.27
N ILE A 351 23.58 -20.57 5.39
CA ILE A 351 24.34 -20.03 6.52
C ILE A 351 24.17 -20.92 7.75
N LEU A 352 25.29 -21.17 8.40
CA LEU A 352 25.42 -22.04 9.56
C LEU A 352 26.14 -21.27 10.65
N GLN A 353 25.53 -21.13 11.81
CA GLN A 353 26.20 -20.60 12.98
C GLN A 353 26.91 -21.73 13.72
N CYS A 354 28.08 -21.41 14.24
CA CYS A 354 28.83 -22.30 15.10
C CYS A 354 28.07 -22.52 16.43
N PRO A 355 27.80 -23.76 16.84
CA PRO A 355 27.05 -24.03 18.06
C PRO A 355 27.76 -23.50 19.30
N SER A 356 26.98 -23.06 20.28
CA SER A 356 27.51 -22.48 21.53
C SER A 356 28.43 -23.46 22.28
N GLU A 357 28.20 -24.78 22.19
CA GLU A 357 29.06 -25.79 22.81
C GLU A 357 30.45 -25.86 22.16
N VAL A 358 30.53 -25.65 20.84
CA VAL A 358 31.78 -25.66 20.07
C VAL A 358 32.56 -24.36 20.29
N CYS A 359 31.83 -23.24 20.34
CA CYS A 359 32.36 -21.91 20.67
C CYS A 359 32.98 -21.86 22.07
N ALA A 360 32.34 -22.47 23.07
CA ALA A 360 32.85 -22.52 24.45
C ALA A 360 34.22 -23.20 24.56
N ASN A 361 34.51 -24.14 23.65
CA ASN A 361 35.79 -24.84 23.57
C ASN A 361 36.82 -24.16 22.67
N MET A 362 36.53 -22.94 22.17
CA MET A 362 37.38 -22.22 21.21
C MET A 362 37.74 -23.08 19.97
N SER A 363 36.81 -23.91 19.53
CA SER A 363 37.04 -24.90 18.46
C SER A 363 36.23 -24.61 17.20
N CYS A 364 35.71 -23.40 17.06
CA CYS A 364 34.72 -23.08 16.04
C CYS A 364 35.22 -23.27 14.60
N LEU A 365 36.49 -22.89 14.36
CA LEU A 365 37.11 -22.99 13.03
C LEU A 365 37.77 -24.35 12.77
N THR A 366 38.10 -25.11 13.82
CA THR A 366 38.83 -26.37 13.72
C THR A 366 37.91 -27.59 13.75
N ASN A 367 36.80 -27.52 14.50
CA ASN A 367 35.81 -28.57 14.58
C ASN A 367 34.78 -28.40 13.45
N THR A 368 34.78 -29.31 12.48
CA THR A 368 33.88 -29.26 11.32
C THR A 368 32.60 -30.07 11.49
N ALA A 369 32.38 -30.70 12.65
CA ALA A 369 31.22 -31.58 12.87
C ALA A 369 29.88 -30.87 12.65
N TRP A 370 29.82 -29.57 12.97
CA TRP A 370 28.63 -28.74 12.83
C TRP A 370 28.35 -28.29 11.38
N HIS A 371 29.28 -28.51 10.44
CA HIS A 371 29.07 -28.18 9.02
C HIS A 371 27.98 -29.05 8.38
N SER A 372 27.70 -30.22 8.97
CA SER A 372 26.64 -31.14 8.52
C SER A 372 25.22 -30.63 8.83
N ASN A 373 25.08 -29.59 9.65
CA ASN A 373 23.76 -29.03 9.94
C ASN A 373 23.14 -28.40 8.68
N PRO A 374 21.80 -28.41 8.55
CA PRO A 374 21.14 -27.81 7.40
C PRO A 374 21.16 -26.26 7.45
N GLY A 375 21.26 -25.65 8.63
CA GLY A 375 21.34 -24.19 8.78
C GLY A 375 20.07 -23.47 8.35
N TRP A 376 20.22 -22.20 7.98
CA TRP A 376 19.21 -21.48 7.19
C TRP A 376 19.62 -21.47 5.74
N GLN A 377 18.64 -21.68 4.86
CA GLN A 377 18.88 -21.82 3.43
C GLN A 377 17.91 -20.92 2.67
N THR A 378 18.41 -20.28 1.62
CA THR A 378 17.59 -19.46 0.72
C THR A 378 18.11 -19.60 -0.70
N SER A 379 17.20 -19.65 -1.67
CA SER A 379 17.52 -19.34 -3.05
C SER A 379 17.37 -17.83 -3.24
N LEU A 380 18.21 -17.27 -4.09
CA LEU A 380 18.13 -15.89 -4.54
C LEU A 380 18.13 -15.88 -6.05
N LYS A 381 17.10 -15.27 -6.64
CA LYS A 381 17.03 -14.93 -8.06
C LYS A 381 17.10 -13.42 -8.22
N ALA A 382 18.14 -12.95 -8.90
CA ALA A 382 18.39 -11.54 -9.12
C ALA A 382 17.96 -11.12 -10.53
N SER A 383 17.35 -9.94 -10.61
CA SER A 383 16.98 -9.32 -11.87
C SER A 383 17.03 -7.80 -11.76
N PHE A 384 17.09 -7.11 -12.88
CA PHE A 384 16.99 -5.66 -12.97
C PHE A 384 15.60 -5.25 -13.41
N ARG A 385 15.17 -4.11 -12.87
CA ARG A 385 13.93 -3.45 -13.29
C ARG A 385 14.07 -1.95 -13.14
N ASN A 386 13.56 -1.21 -14.11
CA ASN A 386 13.53 0.25 -14.03
C ASN A 386 12.26 0.70 -13.32
N ALA A 387 12.38 1.61 -12.36
CA ALA A 387 11.25 2.20 -11.66
C ALA A 387 11.39 3.72 -11.52
N ASN A 388 10.25 4.39 -11.40
CA ASN A 388 10.18 5.74 -10.89
C ASN A 388 10.14 5.65 -9.36
N VAL A 389 11.12 6.22 -8.68
CA VAL A 389 11.27 6.09 -7.23
C VAL A 389 11.19 7.46 -6.59
N ALA A 390 10.28 7.60 -5.62
CA ALA A 390 10.14 8.81 -4.83
C ALA A 390 10.84 8.64 -3.48
N TYR A 391 11.81 9.49 -3.17
CA TYR A 391 12.55 9.51 -1.92
C TYR A 391 12.15 10.70 -1.07
N SER A 392 12.03 10.48 0.24
CA SER A 392 11.95 11.56 1.21
C SER A 392 13.25 12.36 1.22
N ARG A 393 13.16 13.68 1.09
CA ARG A 393 14.33 14.57 1.21
C ARG A 393 14.86 14.62 2.64
N ALA A 394 14.01 14.41 3.63
CA ALA A 394 14.39 14.57 5.05
C ALA A 394 15.35 13.47 5.54
N ASN A 395 15.23 12.25 5.01
CA ASN A 395 15.93 11.07 5.51
C ASN A 395 16.26 10.02 4.44
N GLY A 396 15.89 10.24 3.17
CA GLY A 396 16.22 9.31 2.10
C GLY A 396 15.29 8.10 1.95
N THR A 397 14.24 7.96 2.76
CA THR A 397 13.35 6.80 2.70
C THR A 397 12.60 6.74 1.38
N VAL A 398 12.48 5.54 0.81
CA VAL A 398 11.64 5.29 -0.36
C VAL A 398 10.17 5.42 0.06
N LEU A 399 9.49 6.43 -0.48
CA LEU A 399 8.08 6.72 -0.19
C LEU A 399 7.14 5.98 -1.15
N SER A 400 7.55 5.82 -2.40
CA SER A 400 6.81 5.07 -3.41
C SER A 400 7.73 4.64 -4.53
N HIS A 401 7.36 3.56 -5.23
CA HIS A 401 7.98 3.16 -6.47
C HIS A 401 6.91 2.76 -7.49
N ASP A 402 7.20 2.97 -8.77
CA ASP A 402 6.37 2.53 -9.89
C ASP A 402 7.25 1.93 -10.99
N PHE A 403 7.03 0.65 -11.32
CA PHE A 403 7.73 -0.03 -12.39
C PHE A 403 7.19 0.37 -13.75
N ALA A 404 7.48 1.61 -14.17
CA ALA A 404 7.02 2.22 -15.40
C ALA A 404 7.11 1.28 -16.62
N ARG A 405 6.06 0.49 -16.89
CA ARG A 405 5.94 -0.56 -17.93
C ARG A 405 7.23 -1.34 -18.24
N SER A 406 8.14 -1.45 -17.26
CA SER A 406 9.49 -1.91 -17.48
C SER A 406 9.53 -3.42 -17.44
N LYS A 407 10.28 -4.01 -18.37
CA LYS A 407 10.49 -5.45 -18.42
C LYS A 407 11.57 -5.83 -17.41
N ILE A 408 11.37 -6.95 -16.75
CA ILE A 408 12.37 -7.57 -15.88
C ILE A 408 13.47 -8.16 -16.77
N THR A 409 14.73 -7.88 -16.45
CA THR A 409 15.91 -8.45 -17.13
C THR A 409 16.76 -9.25 -16.14
N PRO A 410 17.18 -10.48 -16.44
CA PRO A 410 18.02 -11.26 -15.53
C PRO A 410 19.34 -10.54 -15.20
N ALA A 411 19.74 -10.56 -13.93
CA ALA A 411 21.00 -9.95 -13.48
C ALA A 411 21.98 -11.04 -13.06
N ARG A 412 23.18 -11.03 -13.63
CA ARG A 412 24.18 -12.07 -13.37
C ARG A 412 24.75 -11.93 -11.96
N THR A 413 24.69 -13.00 -11.17
CA THR A 413 25.15 -13.03 -9.76
C THR A 413 25.95 -14.30 -9.48
N PRO A 414 27.23 -14.36 -9.89
CA PRO A 414 28.05 -15.55 -9.68
C PRO A 414 28.38 -15.76 -8.20
N ALA A 415 27.92 -16.87 -7.62
CA ALA A 415 28.10 -17.25 -6.22
C ALA A 415 29.54 -17.22 -5.76
N ARG A 416 30.49 -17.69 -6.58
CA ARG A 416 31.92 -17.66 -6.25
C ARG A 416 32.43 -16.24 -6.06
N GLU A 417 32.07 -15.31 -6.94
CA GLU A 417 32.47 -13.91 -6.80
C GLU A 417 31.78 -13.25 -5.60
N MET A 418 30.53 -13.60 -5.30
CA MET A 418 29.82 -13.11 -4.11
C MET A 418 30.47 -13.61 -2.81
N LEU A 419 30.88 -14.89 -2.76
CA LEU A 419 31.62 -15.44 -1.63
C LEU A 419 32.98 -14.76 -1.45
N THR A 420 33.74 -14.57 -2.54
CA THR A 420 35.01 -13.84 -2.50
C THR A 420 34.80 -12.38 -2.07
N ALA A 421 33.77 -11.72 -2.57
CA ALA A 421 33.41 -10.36 -2.19
C ALA A 421 33.07 -10.24 -0.70
N LEU A 422 32.28 -11.18 -0.17
CA LEU A 422 32.00 -11.26 1.27
C LEU A 422 33.25 -11.61 2.08
N HIS A 423 34.13 -12.47 1.57
CA HIS A 423 35.42 -12.75 2.18
C HIS A 423 36.30 -11.51 2.29
N ASP A 424 36.44 -10.75 1.22
CA ASP A 424 37.20 -9.52 1.19
C ASP A 424 36.58 -8.44 2.11
N ALA A 425 35.25 -8.37 2.18
CA ALA A 425 34.53 -7.40 3.02
C ALA A 425 34.56 -7.76 4.52
N LEU A 426 34.43 -9.04 4.85
CA LEU A 426 34.40 -9.54 6.23
C LEU A 426 35.81 -9.76 6.79
N GLY A 427 36.81 -9.93 5.93
CA GLY A 427 38.17 -10.29 6.29
C GLY A 427 38.36 -11.77 6.62
N ASP A 428 39.62 -12.21 6.59
CA ASP A 428 40.05 -13.50 7.11
C ASP A 428 40.64 -13.33 8.52
N PHE A 429 40.01 -13.95 9.51
CA PHE A 429 40.45 -13.94 10.90
C PHE A 429 40.82 -15.34 11.41
N SER A 430 40.95 -16.31 10.51
CA SER A 430 41.21 -17.70 10.87
C SER A 430 42.53 -17.89 11.62
N GLU A 431 43.55 -17.10 11.28
CA GLU A 431 44.86 -17.13 11.93
C GLU A 431 44.99 -16.16 13.12
N MET A 432 43.96 -15.33 13.38
CA MET A 432 44.05 -14.31 14.43
C MET A 432 43.92 -14.93 15.82
N SER A 433 45.04 -14.97 16.55
CA SER A 433 45.04 -15.41 17.95
C SER A 433 44.23 -14.45 18.84
N MET A 434 43.66 -14.97 19.94
CA MET A 434 42.96 -14.14 20.93
C MET A 434 43.87 -13.02 21.48
N SER A 435 45.17 -13.29 21.65
CA SER A 435 46.16 -12.28 22.05
C SER A 435 46.31 -11.16 21.02
N SER A 436 46.29 -11.48 19.73
CA SER A 436 46.34 -10.49 18.65
C SER A 436 45.09 -9.63 18.63
N LEU A 437 43.90 -10.25 18.79
CA LEU A 437 42.64 -9.54 18.90
C LEU A 437 42.63 -8.60 20.13
N LEU A 438 43.11 -9.07 21.28
CA LEU A 438 43.18 -8.27 22.49
C LEU A 438 44.15 -7.09 22.34
N ALA A 439 45.27 -7.29 21.64
CA ALA A 439 46.22 -6.23 21.34
C ALA A 439 45.59 -5.15 20.43
N ILE A 440 44.83 -5.54 19.41
CA ILE A 440 44.07 -4.62 18.53
C ILE A 440 43.01 -3.84 19.33
N LEU A 441 42.28 -4.54 20.21
CA LEU A 441 41.27 -3.96 21.09
C LEU A 441 41.83 -2.91 22.06
N MET A 442 43.07 -3.09 22.50
CA MET A 442 43.75 -2.17 23.41
C MET A 442 44.42 -0.99 22.69
N ASP A 443 44.53 -1.02 21.36
CA ASP A 443 45.10 0.07 20.57
C ASP A 443 43.99 1.06 20.14
N PRO A 444 43.96 2.29 20.69
CA PRO A 444 42.97 3.29 20.33
C PRO A 444 43.07 3.76 18.87
N ALA A 445 44.22 3.58 18.19
CA ALA A 445 44.36 3.88 16.77
C ALA A 445 43.62 2.85 15.90
N GLN A 446 43.60 1.59 16.33
CA GLN A 446 42.94 0.48 15.63
C GLN A 446 41.45 0.38 15.95
N MET A 447 40.96 1.06 17.00
CA MET A 447 39.53 1.12 17.32
C MET A 447 38.65 1.63 16.16
N LYS A 448 39.20 2.39 15.20
CA LYS A 448 38.46 2.83 14.01
C LYS A 448 38.14 1.70 13.02
N ILE A 449 38.92 0.62 13.04
CA ILE A 449 38.74 -0.57 12.21
C ILE A 449 38.04 -1.67 13.02
N PHE A 450 37.78 -1.44 14.32
CA PHE A 450 37.09 -2.37 15.20
C PHE A 450 35.75 -2.92 14.66
N PRO A 451 34.89 -2.12 14.00
CA PRO A 451 33.64 -2.63 13.45
C PRO A 451 33.82 -3.82 12.50
N PHE A 452 34.90 -3.83 11.72
CA PHE A 452 35.23 -4.89 10.78
C PHE A 452 35.50 -6.22 11.50
N TYR A 453 36.32 -6.17 12.55
CA TYR A 453 36.74 -7.37 13.27
C TYR A 453 35.60 -8.03 14.04
N VAL A 454 34.65 -7.25 14.56
CA VAL A 454 33.54 -7.80 15.36
C VAL A 454 32.39 -8.30 14.49
N TYR A 455 32.36 -7.94 13.21
CA TYR A 455 31.19 -8.15 12.40
C TYR A 455 30.81 -9.63 12.21
N PRO A 456 31.76 -10.58 11.99
CA PRO A 456 31.42 -12.00 11.99
C PRO A 456 30.84 -12.51 13.32
N THR A 457 31.36 -12.00 14.44
CA THR A 457 30.85 -12.30 15.78
C THR A 457 29.44 -11.75 15.98
N TYR A 458 29.14 -10.57 15.42
CA TYR A 458 27.81 -9.98 15.45
C TYR A 458 26.78 -10.79 14.65
N ILE A 459 27.13 -11.22 13.43
CA ILE A 459 26.30 -12.13 12.63
C ILE A 459 26.07 -13.44 13.40
N TRP A 460 27.13 -14.03 13.94
CA TRP A 460 27.02 -15.24 14.76
C TRP A 460 26.08 -15.04 15.95
N GLY A 461 26.19 -13.91 16.67
CA GLY A 461 25.33 -13.60 17.81
C GLY A 461 23.86 -13.51 17.42
N HIS A 462 23.55 -12.87 16.29
CA HIS A 462 22.19 -12.82 15.73
C HIS A 462 21.66 -14.19 15.37
N LEU A 463 22.44 -15.00 14.66
CA LEU A 463 22.05 -16.36 14.29
C LEU A 463 21.90 -17.27 15.52
N ASN A 464 22.80 -17.18 16.51
CA ASN A 464 22.72 -17.96 17.74
C ASN A 464 21.48 -17.57 18.56
N SER A 465 21.16 -16.28 18.63
CA SER A 465 19.91 -15.78 19.23
C SER A 465 18.68 -16.31 18.50
N ALA A 466 18.67 -16.25 17.16
CA ALA A 466 17.60 -16.80 16.34
C ALA A 466 17.40 -18.30 16.58
N ALA A 467 18.48 -19.10 16.61
CA ALA A 467 18.42 -20.54 16.81
C ALA A 467 18.01 -20.96 18.23
N THR A 468 18.42 -20.22 19.26
CA THR A 468 18.05 -20.50 20.65
C THR A 468 16.58 -20.17 20.90
N LEU A 469 16.13 -19.01 20.43
CA LEU A 469 14.75 -18.54 20.61
C LEU A 469 13.75 -19.18 19.64
N ALA A 470 14.20 -19.72 18.50
CA ALA A 470 13.34 -20.42 17.52
C ALA A 470 12.52 -21.56 18.12
N SER A 471 13.00 -22.17 19.21
CA SER A 471 12.25 -23.21 19.93
C SER A 471 11.00 -22.68 20.65
N GLN A 472 11.00 -21.40 21.00
CA GLN A 472 9.93 -20.74 21.75
C GLN A 472 9.00 -19.91 20.83
N ASP A 473 9.56 -19.30 19.79
CA ASP A 473 8.84 -18.39 18.90
C ASP A 473 9.24 -18.63 17.42
N PRO A 474 8.31 -19.10 16.57
CA PRO A 474 8.56 -19.27 15.13
C PRO A 474 9.00 -17.99 14.41
N ALA A 475 8.62 -16.81 14.90
CA ALA A 475 9.06 -15.53 14.32
C ALA A 475 10.58 -15.30 14.46
N GLN A 476 11.24 -16.02 15.37
CA GLN A 476 12.70 -15.94 15.52
C GLN A 476 13.44 -16.74 14.45
N VAL A 477 12.80 -17.77 13.86
CA VAL A 477 13.38 -18.50 12.72
C VAL A 477 13.53 -17.57 11.52
N TYR A 478 12.51 -16.73 11.28
CA TYR A 478 12.50 -15.73 10.21
C TYR A 478 13.72 -14.81 10.28
N ARG A 479 14.18 -14.41 11.48
CA ARG A 479 15.36 -13.55 11.64
C ARG A 479 16.64 -14.17 11.08
N GLY A 480 16.82 -15.48 11.21
CA GLY A 480 17.98 -16.17 10.64
C GLY A 480 17.95 -16.19 9.11
N ALA A 481 16.77 -16.42 8.53
CA ALA A 481 16.56 -16.33 7.09
C ALA A 481 16.77 -14.89 6.59
N GLU A 482 16.19 -13.89 7.26
CA GLU A 482 16.35 -12.47 6.96
C GLU A 482 17.82 -12.03 7.04
N THR A 483 18.57 -12.53 8.02
CA THR A 483 20.01 -12.26 8.15
C THR A 483 20.77 -12.72 6.90
N LEU A 484 20.50 -13.95 6.43
CA LEU A 484 21.11 -14.49 5.21
C LEU A 484 20.70 -13.67 3.97
N GLN A 485 19.40 -13.41 3.81
CA GLN A 485 18.89 -12.65 2.68
C GLN A 485 19.46 -11.23 2.64
N SER A 486 19.56 -10.58 3.80
CA SER A 486 20.09 -9.23 3.94
C SER A 486 21.60 -9.16 3.71
N LEU A 487 22.37 -10.18 4.11
CA LEU A 487 23.79 -10.31 3.75
C LEU A 487 23.99 -10.40 2.23
N LEU A 488 23.17 -11.22 1.55
CA LEU A 488 23.20 -11.35 0.09
C LEU A 488 22.78 -10.05 -0.61
N ALA A 489 21.77 -9.36 -0.08
CA ALA A 489 21.30 -8.09 -0.63
C ALA A 489 22.36 -6.99 -0.49
N THR A 490 23.02 -6.93 0.67
CA THR A 490 24.00 -5.89 0.97
C THR A 490 25.20 -5.96 0.03
N ILE A 491 25.71 -7.16 -0.27
CA ILE A 491 26.84 -7.31 -1.20
C ILE A 491 26.46 -7.08 -2.67
N LEU A 492 25.18 -7.21 -3.03
CA LEU A 492 24.71 -6.82 -4.36
C LEU A 492 24.46 -5.32 -4.49
N TYR A 493 24.21 -4.65 -3.35
CA TYR A 493 23.91 -3.23 -3.32
C TYR A 493 25.15 -2.35 -3.44
N PHE A 494 26.22 -2.71 -2.74
CA PHE A 494 27.50 -2.01 -2.73
C PHE A 494 28.49 -2.69 -3.70
#